data_AF-A0A973IBQ0-F1
#
_entry.id   AF-A0A973IBQ0-F1
#
_cell.length_a   1.000
_cell.length_b   1.000
_cell.length_c   1.000
_cell.angle_alpha   90.00
_cell.angle_beta   90.00
_cell.angle_gamma   90.00
#
_symmetry.space_group_name_H-M   'P 1'
#
loop_
_entity.id
_entity.type
_entity.pdbx_description
1 polymer ?
#
loop_
_entity_poly.entity_id
_entity_poly.type
_entity_poly.pdbx_seq_one_letter_code
_entity_poly.pdbx_strand_id
1 'polypeptide(L)'
;MDHVTLIAALPRDVKSTLTARSDRRGLGHMASYLGVLALSSWGIAAQVPFWGTLVPVQGILIVFLFTLSHECTHYTPFANKRLNDWVGHAVALPLMLPFVWFRYFHLAHHKYTNDPERDPELAGEGRPETWRAYLIYLSGWGYWSGNARTLWGNAFGTIDAPYLPQRQHGAMRREARVLLALYAVLALSLFVSPLALWLWALPALIGQPALRLYLLAEHGHCPPNRNC
;
A
#
# COMPACT_ATOMS: atom_id res chain seq x y z
N MET A 1 -3.05 26.35 21.00
CA MET A 1 -1.84 26.14 20.19
C MET A 1 -2.13 24.96 19.29
N ASP A 2 -2.16 25.16 17.97
CA ASP A 2 -2.36 24.04 17.04
C ASP A 2 -1.07 23.24 16.86
N HIS A 3 -1.19 22.07 16.23
CA HIS A 3 -0.06 21.15 16.03
C HIS A 3 1.05 21.77 15.16
N VAL A 4 0.69 22.64 14.20
CA VAL A 4 1.64 23.34 13.34
C VAL A 4 2.54 24.27 14.16
N THR A 5 1.92 25.08 15.04
CA THR A 5 2.64 26.00 15.91
C THR A 5 3.53 25.25 16.90
N LEU A 6 3.03 24.14 17.46
CA LEU A 6 3.80 23.28 18.35
C LEU A 6 5.04 22.70 17.65
N ILE A 7 4.86 22.09 16.47
CA ILE A 7 5.95 21.51 15.69
C ILE A 7 6.95 22.61 15.29
N ALA A 8 6.48 23.78 14.86
CA ALA A 8 7.34 24.90 14.51
C ALA A 8 8.23 25.32 15.69
N ALA A 9 7.68 25.35 16.91
CA ALA A 9 8.38 25.75 18.12
C ALA A 9 9.42 24.73 18.63
N LEU A 10 9.39 23.47 18.18
CA LEU A 10 10.35 22.46 18.65
C LEU A 10 11.81 22.83 18.28
N PRO A 11 12.78 22.62 19.20
CA PRO A 11 14.21 22.78 18.91
C PRO A 11 14.68 21.90 17.74
N ARG A 12 15.72 22.38 17.02
CA ARG A 12 16.22 21.68 15.82
C ARG A 12 16.81 20.31 16.12
N ASP A 13 17.48 20.16 17.25
CA ASP A 13 18.06 18.90 17.75
C ASP A 13 16.96 17.88 18.09
N VAL A 14 15.85 18.33 18.70
CA VAL A 14 14.68 17.49 18.97
C VAL A 14 14.06 17.01 17.64
N LYS A 15 13.84 17.92 16.68
CA LYS A 15 13.33 17.57 15.34
C LYS A 15 14.24 16.57 14.63
N SER A 16 15.55 16.78 14.69
CA SER A 16 16.55 15.88 14.10
C SER A 16 16.52 14.49 14.73
N THR A 17 16.32 14.41 16.04
CA THR A 17 16.25 13.14 16.78
C THR A 17 14.95 12.38 16.45
N LEU A 18 13.81 13.07 16.42
CA LEU A 18 12.51 12.48 16.11
C LEU A 18 12.40 11.99 14.65
N THR A 19 13.17 12.59 13.74
CA THR A 19 13.17 12.24 12.31
C THR A 19 14.40 11.42 11.89
N ALA A 20 15.18 10.94 12.85
CA ALA A 20 16.38 10.15 12.59
C ALA A 20 16.03 8.80 11.93
N ARG A 21 16.60 8.55 10.76
CA ARG A 21 16.40 7.31 9.98
C ARG A 21 17.59 6.37 10.15
N SER A 22 17.35 5.06 10.08
CA SER A 22 18.39 4.06 10.26
C SER A 22 18.14 2.82 9.41
N ASP A 23 19.04 2.54 8.45
CA ASP A 23 18.97 1.34 7.62
C ASP A 23 18.95 0.07 8.48
N ARG A 24 19.79 0.01 9.52
CA ARG A 24 19.86 -1.16 10.42
C ARG A 24 18.53 -1.43 11.13
N ARG A 25 17.89 -0.38 11.69
CA ARG A 25 16.60 -0.55 12.36
C ARG A 25 15.52 -0.91 11.35
N GLY A 26 15.43 -0.20 10.24
CA GLY A 26 14.47 -0.48 9.17
C GLY A 26 14.58 -1.91 8.64
N LEU A 27 15.81 -2.39 8.38
CA LEU A 27 16.05 -3.76 7.94
C LEU A 27 15.69 -4.79 9.03
N GLY A 28 15.94 -4.49 10.31
CA GLY A 28 15.55 -5.34 11.43
C GLY A 28 14.03 -5.50 11.55
N HIS A 29 13.27 -4.41 11.43
CA HIS A 29 11.80 -4.44 11.42
C HIS A 29 11.27 -5.21 10.21
N MET A 30 11.80 -4.91 9.01
CA MET A 30 11.41 -5.60 7.78
C MET A 30 11.70 -7.10 7.86
N ALA A 31 12.90 -7.49 8.29
CA ALA A 31 13.28 -8.90 8.41
C ALA A 31 12.40 -9.65 9.43
N SER A 32 12.07 -9.01 10.55
CA SER A 32 11.16 -9.60 11.55
C SER A 32 9.76 -9.82 10.97
N TYR A 33 9.23 -8.82 10.26
CA TYR A 33 7.91 -8.90 9.63
C TYR A 33 7.86 -9.98 8.54
N LEU A 34 8.84 -9.98 7.64
CA LEU A 34 8.97 -10.98 6.59
C LEU A 34 9.23 -12.39 7.16
N GLY A 35 9.90 -12.50 8.30
CA GLY A 35 10.07 -13.75 9.03
C GLY A 35 8.74 -14.33 9.51
N VAL A 36 7.86 -13.51 10.08
CA VAL A 36 6.51 -13.94 10.49
C VAL A 36 5.66 -14.33 9.28
N LEU A 37 5.71 -13.54 8.20
CA LEU A 37 5.04 -13.85 6.94
C LEU A 37 5.54 -15.18 6.36
N ALA A 38 6.86 -15.42 6.36
CA ALA A 38 7.46 -16.66 5.87
C ALA A 38 7.06 -17.87 6.73
N LEU A 39 7.02 -17.71 8.06
CA LEU A 39 6.59 -18.77 8.97
C LEU A 39 5.11 -19.14 8.75
N SER A 40 4.24 -18.14 8.57
CA SER A 40 2.83 -18.34 8.22
C SER A 40 2.68 -19.04 6.87
N SER A 41 3.44 -18.59 5.86
CA SER A 41 3.48 -19.20 4.53
C SER A 41 3.93 -20.66 4.58
N TRP A 42 4.97 -20.95 5.36
CA TRP A 42 5.45 -22.32 5.57
C TRP A 42 4.40 -23.19 6.26
N GLY A 43 3.72 -22.69 7.29
CA GLY A 43 2.66 -23.44 7.98
C GLY A 43 1.50 -23.81 7.05
N ILE A 44 1.10 -22.89 6.16
CA ILE A 44 0.09 -23.16 5.12
C ILE A 44 0.61 -24.21 4.13
N ALA A 45 1.82 -24.03 3.60
CA ALA A 45 2.39 -24.92 2.60
C ALA A 45 2.65 -26.35 3.13
N ALA A 46 3.10 -26.47 4.38
CA ALA A 46 3.34 -27.72 5.07
C ALA A 46 2.04 -28.37 5.61
N GLN A 47 0.89 -27.69 5.47
CA GLN A 47 -0.41 -28.15 5.94
C GLN A 47 -0.39 -28.60 7.41
N VAL A 48 0.27 -27.82 8.27
CA VAL A 48 0.31 -28.11 9.72
C VAL A 48 -1.12 -28.23 10.30
N PRO A 49 -1.32 -28.89 11.45
CA PRO A 49 -2.64 -28.96 12.06
C PRO A 49 -3.28 -27.57 12.18
N PHE A 50 -4.53 -27.44 11.74
CA PHE A 50 -5.27 -26.17 11.70
C PHE A 50 -4.69 -25.08 10.78
N TRP A 51 -3.90 -25.43 9.75
CA TRP A 51 -3.30 -24.47 8.81
C TRP A 51 -4.30 -23.48 8.19
N GLY A 52 -5.58 -23.86 8.04
CA GLY A 52 -6.62 -22.96 7.53
C GLY A 52 -6.79 -21.69 8.36
N THR A 53 -6.47 -21.72 9.65
CA THR A 53 -6.48 -20.53 10.53
C THR A 53 -5.33 -19.56 10.23
N LEU A 54 -4.25 -20.03 9.59
CA LEU A 54 -3.14 -19.19 9.15
C LEU A 54 -3.49 -18.38 7.91
N VAL A 55 -4.48 -18.80 7.10
CA VAL A 55 -4.88 -18.11 5.87
C VAL A 55 -5.36 -16.66 6.11
N PRO A 56 -6.26 -16.36 7.07
CA PRO A 56 -6.60 -14.97 7.41
C PRO A 56 -5.42 -14.20 8.04
N VAL A 57 -4.57 -14.85 8.84
CA VAL A 57 -3.37 -14.23 9.43
C VAL A 57 -2.39 -13.82 8.32
N GLN A 58 -2.12 -14.72 7.38
CA GLN A 58 -1.35 -14.48 6.16
C GLN A 58 -1.93 -13.31 5.37
N GLY A 59 -3.27 -13.25 5.25
CA GLY A 59 -3.96 -12.18 4.55
C GLY A 59 -3.70 -10.81 5.19
N ILE A 60 -3.85 -10.72 6.51
CA ILE A 60 -3.54 -9.50 7.28
C ILE A 60 -2.07 -9.12 7.07
N LEU A 61 -1.14 -10.08 7.22
CA LEU A 61 0.29 -9.82 7.04
C LEU A 61 0.61 -9.31 5.63
N ILE A 62 -0.03 -9.86 4.60
CA ILE A 62 0.15 -9.40 3.22
C ILE A 62 -0.38 -7.99 3.05
N VAL A 63 -1.63 -7.72 3.40
CA VAL A 63 -2.22 -6.39 3.14
C VAL A 63 -1.52 -5.28 3.93
N PHE A 64 -1.01 -5.56 5.14
CA PHE A 64 -0.26 -4.60 5.94
C PHE A 64 1.16 -4.31 5.45
N LEU A 65 1.67 -5.03 4.43
CA LEU A 65 2.83 -4.58 3.66
C LEU A 65 2.59 -3.20 3.02
N PHE A 66 1.32 -2.80 2.87
CA PHE A 66 0.93 -1.45 2.48
C PHE A 66 1.59 -0.39 3.36
N THR A 67 1.68 -0.61 4.67
CA THR A 67 2.26 0.38 5.60
C THR A 67 3.75 0.60 5.32
N LEU A 68 4.51 -0.46 5.04
CA LEU A 68 5.92 -0.34 4.65
C LEU A 68 6.06 0.34 3.27
N SER A 69 5.20 0.00 2.30
CA SER A 69 5.15 0.68 1.00
C SER A 69 4.85 2.17 1.17
N HIS A 70 3.86 2.52 1.99
CA HIS A 70 3.47 3.88 2.34
C HIS A 70 4.65 4.66 2.92
N GLU A 71 5.33 4.13 3.93
CA GLU A 71 6.48 4.80 4.52
C GLU A 71 7.66 4.93 3.51
N CYS A 72 7.86 3.94 2.63
CA CYS A 72 8.85 4.03 1.55
C CYS A 72 8.53 5.12 0.51
N THR A 73 7.27 5.52 0.35
CA THR A 73 6.88 6.71 -0.44
C THR A 73 7.44 7.98 0.19
N HIS A 74 7.48 8.05 1.52
CA HIS A 74 7.98 9.19 2.30
C HIS A 74 9.49 9.15 2.58
N TYR A 75 10.17 8.05 2.22
CA TYR A 75 11.59 7.82 2.52
C TYR A 75 11.94 7.85 4.02
N THR A 76 11.04 7.33 4.86
CA THR A 76 11.15 7.30 6.33
C THR A 76 11.73 5.99 6.91
N PRO A 77 11.51 4.77 6.35
CA PRO A 77 12.02 3.54 6.98
C PRO A 77 13.54 3.40 6.94
N PHE A 78 14.16 3.83 5.85
CA PHE A 78 15.60 3.67 5.62
C PHE A 78 16.27 5.03 5.41
N ALA A 79 17.52 5.16 5.87
CA ALA A 79 18.37 6.31 5.58
C ALA A 79 18.78 6.34 4.10
N ASN A 80 18.97 5.18 3.48
CA ASN A 80 19.27 5.06 2.05
C ASN A 80 18.00 5.17 1.18
N LYS A 81 17.94 6.20 0.33
CA LYS A 81 16.79 6.43 -0.57
C LYS A 81 16.56 5.30 -1.58
N ARG A 82 17.63 4.72 -2.15
CA ARG A 82 17.50 3.61 -3.10
C ARG A 82 16.95 2.36 -2.42
N LEU A 83 17.30 2.15 -1.15
CA LEU A 83 16.74 1.03 -0.39
C LEU A 83 15.23 1.19 -0.18
N ASN A 84 14.77 2.40 0.16
CA ASN A 84 13.33 2.70 0.22
C ASN A 84 12.65 2.44 -1.13
N ASP A 85 13.25 2.87 -2.24
CA ASP A 85 12.70 2.62 -3.58
C ASP A 85 12.55 1.12 -3.85
N TRP A 86 13.62 0.34 -3.69
CA TRP A 86 13.61 -1.11 -3.92
C TRP A 86 12.62 -1.85 -3.03
N VAL A 87 12.62 -1.55 -1.73
CA VAL A 87 11.72 -2.19 -0.77
C VAL A 87 10.27 -1.81 -1.06
N GLY A 88 9.99 -0.53 -1.33
CA GLY A 88 8.65 -0.04 -1.70
C GLY A 88 8.09 -0.77 -2.91
N HIS A 89 8.87 -0.89 -3.99
CA HIS A 89 8.48 -1.68 -5.17
C HIS A 89 8.21 -3.16 -4.83
N ALA A 90 9.10 -3.79 -4.06
CA ALA A 90 9.01 -5.21 -3.75
C ALA A 90 7.75 -5.54 -2.93
N VAL A 91 7.45 -4.76 -1.90
CA VAL A 91 6.33 -5.01 -0.99
C VAL A 91 4.99 -4.50 -1.53
N ALA A 92 5.02 -3.66 -2.57
CA ALA A 92 3.83 -3.24 -3.31
C ALA A 92 3.30 -4.30 -4.30
N LEU A 93 4.15 -5.21 -4.76
CA LEU A 93 3.78 -6.32 -5.66
C LEU A 93 2.63 -7.19 -5.12
N PRO A 94 2.67 -7.74 -3.90
CA PRO A 94 1.58 -8.58 -3.42
C PRO A 94 0.26 -7.82 -3.22
N LEU A 95 0.28 -6.48 -3.32
CA LEU A 95 -0.85 -5.59 -3.14
C LEU A 95 -1.48 -5.11 -4.45
N MET A 96 -0.97 -5.55 -5.61
CA MET A 96 -1.34 -4.99 -6.92
C MET A 96 -1.13 -3.47 -7.04
N LEU A 97 -0.22 -2.90 -6.26
CA LEU A 97 -0.05 -1.46 -6.16
C LEU A 97 1.13 -0.99 -7.03
N PRO A 98 0.92 -0.25 -8.13
CA PRO A 98 2.02 0.31 -8.91
C PRO A 98 2.70 1.43 -8.11
N PHE A 99 3.89 1.16 -7.58
CA PHE A 99 4.54 1.99 -6.56
C PHE A 99 4.96 3.37 -7.08
N VAL A 100 5.43 3.51 -8.33
CA VAL A 100 5.78 4.83 -8.88
C VAL A 100 4.54 5.71 -8.95
N TRP A 101 3.43 5.18 -9.45
CA TRP A 101 2.16 5.91 -9.54
C TRP A 101 1.65 6.23 -8.13
N PHE A 102 1.63 5.24 -7.25
CA PHE A 102 1.13 5.38 -5.88
C PHE A 102 1.88 6.46 -5.11
N ARG A 103 3.21 6.55 -5.26
CA ARG A 103 4.02 7.61 -4.64
C ARG A 103 3.50 9.01 -4.97
N TYR A 104 3.21 9.29 -6.24
CA TYR A 104 2.72 10.61 -6.65
C TYR A 104 1.27 10.85 -6.28
N PHE A 105 0.43 9.82 -6.41
CA PHE A 105 -0.95 9.85 -5.92
C PHE A 105 -1.00 10.20 -4.43
N HIS A 106 -0.21 9.51 -3.63
CA HIS A 106 -0.23 9.61 -2.18
C HIS A 106 0.41 10.91 -1.67
N LEU A 107 1.50 11.38 -2.29
CA LEU A 107 2.06 12.71 -1.98
C LEU A 107 1.10 13.85 -2.36
N ALA A 108 0.30 13.67 -3.41
CA ALA A 108 -0.73 14.63 -3.78
C ALA A 108 -1.90 14.63 -2.78
N HIS A 109 -2.32 13.45 -2.32
CA HIS A 109 -3.26 13.30 -1.20
C HIS A 109 -2.76 14.06 0.02
N HIS A 110 -1.55 13.79 0.55
CA HIS A 110 -1.03 14.52 1.71
C HIS A 110 -0.90 16.04 1.51
N LYS A 111 -0.67 16.50 0.29
CA LYS A 111 -0.60 17.94 -0.01
C LYS A 111 -1.97 18.60 0.01
N TYR A 112 -3.02 17.84 -0.30
CA TYR A 112 -4.37 18.32 -0.51
C TYR A 112 -5.39 17.52 0.31
N THR A 113 -5.01 17.01 1.47
CA THR A 113 -5.82 16.09 2.27
C THR A 113 -7.21 16.69 2.52
N ASN A 114 -8.25 15.93 2.24
CA ASN A 114 -9.66 16.33 2.39
C ASN A 114 -10.08 17.57 1.57
N ASP A 115 -9.32 17.95 0.54
CA ASP A 115 -9.68 18.99 -0.44
C ASP A 115 -10.53 18.35 -1.55
N PRO A 116 -11.86 18.62 -1.64
CA PRO A 116 -12.76 17.87 -2.52
C PRO A 116 -12.41 17.93 -4.01
N GLU A 117 -11.68 18.96 -4.43
CA GLU A 117 -11.32 19.17 -5.85
C GLU A 117 -9.92 18.64 -6.19
N ARG A 118 -9.03 18.51 -5.19
CA ARG A 118 -7.60 18.29 -5.42
C ARG A 118 -7.05 17.03 -4.78
N ASP A 119 -7.76 16.47 -3.80
CA ASP A 119 -7.41 15.20 -3.18
C ASP A 119 -7.74 14.04 -4.14
N PRO A 120 -6.73 13.35 -4.70
CA PRO A 120 -6.99 12.26 -5.62
C PRO A 120 -7.64 11.04 -4.94
N GLU A 121 -7.57 10.92 -3.62
CA GLU A 121 -8.27 9.86 -2.88
C GLU A 121 -9.78 10.08 -2.87
N LEU A 122 -10.23 11.34 -2.76
CA LEU A 122 -11.65 11.69 -2.79
C LEU A 122 -12.27 11.57 -4.19
N ALA A 123 -11.46 11.70 -5.24
CA ALA A 123 -11.92 11.55 -6.63
C ALA A 123 -12.38 10.12 -6.99
N GLY A 124 -12.11 9.13 -6.13
CA GLY A 124 -12.56 7.75 -6.28
C GLY A 124 -13.97 7.53 -5.71
N GLU A 125 -14.12 6.40 -5.00
CA GLU A 125 -15.33 6.12 -4.21
C GLU A 125 -15.14 6.81 -2.86
N GLY A 126 -15.85 7.92 -2.62
CA GLY A 126 -15.80 8.67 -1.36
C GLY A 126 -16.17 7.82 -0.14
N ARG A 127 -16.27 8.47 1.04
CA ARG A 127 -16.57 7.74 2.29
C ARG A 127 -17.90 6.98 2.17
N PRO A 128 -17.99 5.72 2.64
CA PRO A 128 -19.22 4.95 2.53
C PRO A 128 -20.31 5.53 3.45
N GLU A 129 -21.40 6.01 2.87
CA GLU A 129 -22.53 6.62 3.61
C GLU A 129 -23.67 5.63 3.92
N THR A 130 -23.67 4.45 3.30
CA THR A 130 -24.70 3.42 3.49
C THR A 130 -24.07 2.08 3.88
N TRP A 131 -24.83 1.21 4.54
CA TRP A 131 -24.36 -0.15 4.85
C TRP A 131 -23.92 -0.94 3.62
N ARG A 132 -24.59 -0.75 2.49
CA ARG A 132 -24.19 -1.38 1.22
C ARG A 132 -22.83 -0.87 0.75
N ALA A 133 -22.63 0.45 0.75
CA ALA A 133 -21.34 1.05 0.40
C ALA A 133 -20.23 0.60 1.36
N TYR A 134 -20.56 0.50 2.66
CA TYR A 134 -19.62 0.03 3.69
C TYR A 134 -19.19 -1.42 3.45
N LEU A 135 -20.11 -2.33 3.14
CA LEU A 135 -19.77 -3.72 2.82
C LEU A 135 -18.93 -3.84 1.54
N ILE A 136 -19.23 -3.05 0.52
CA ILE A 136 -18.42 -2.99 -0.71
C ILE A 136 -17.01 -2.48 -0.40
N TYR A 137 -16.90 -1.41 0.39
CA TYR A 137 -15.63 -0.86 0.84
C TYR A 137 -14.81 -1.90 1.60
N LEU A 138 -15.41 -2.58 2.59
CA LEU A 138 -14.75 -3.62 3.38
C LEU A 138 -14.32 -4.83 2.55
N SER A 139 -15.07 -5.20 1.52
CA SER A 139 -14.68 -6.29 0.62
C SER A 139 -13.35 -6.06 -0.09
N GLY A 140 -12.88 -4.81 -0.16
CA GLY A 140 -11.69 -4.43 -0.92
C GLY A 140 -11.90 -4.43 -2.43
N TRP A 141 -13.13 -4.64 -2.92
CA TRP A 141 -13.42 -4.65 -4.36
C TRP A 141 -12.98 -3.36 -5.06
N GLY A 142 -13.30 -2.19 -4.49
CA GLY A 142 -12.87 -0.90 -5.02
C GLY A 142 -11.35 -0.77 -5.10
N TYR A 143 -10.63 -1.26 -4.08
CA TYR A 143 -9.17 -1.29 -4.06
C TYR A 143 -8.60 -2.17 -5.18
N TRP A 144 -9.02 -3.43 -5.28
CA TRP A 144 -8.49 -4.38 -6.27
C TRP A 144 -8.83 -3.97 -7.71
N SER A 145 -10.10 -3.62 -7.95
CA SER A 145 -10.55 -3.20 -9.28
C SER A 145 -9.93 -1.85 -9.69
N GLY A 146 -9.80 -0.91 -8.75
CA GLY A 146 -9.12 0.37 -8.97
C GLY A 146 -7.65 0.18 -9.34
N ASN A 147 -6.91 -0.61 -8.56
CA ASN A 147 -5.51 -0.91 -8.84
C ASN A 147 -5.32 -1.68 -10.16
N ALA A 148 -6.20 -2.62 -10.48
CA ALA A 148 -6.17 -3.30 -11.78
C ALA A 148 -6.38 -2.34 -12.95
N ARG A 149 -7.34 -1.40 -12.84
CA ARG A 149 -7.56 -0.35 -13.84
C ARG A 149 -6.36 0.58 -13.96
N THR A 150 -5.80 1.04 -12.85
CA THR A 150 -4.60 1.89 -12.81
C THR A 150 -3.41 1.18 -13.45
N LEU A 151 -3.21 -0.10 -13.14
CA LEU A 151 -2.12 -0.89 -13.71
C LEU A 151 -2.26 -1.03 -15.22
N TRP A 152 -3.47 -1.35 -15.70
CA TRP A 152 -3.75 -1.44 -17.14
C TRP A 152 -3.59 -0.09 -17.84
N GLY A 153 -4.13 0.98 -17.26
CA GLY A 153 -4.02 2.35 -17.76
C GLY A 153 -2.57 2.83 -17.83
N ASN A 154 -1.76 2.58 -16.80
CA ASN A 154 -0.34 2.91 -16.81
C ASN A 154 0.43 2.13 -17.88
N ALA A 155 0.10 0.85 -18.09
CA ALA A 155 0.81 -0.01 -19.04
C ALA A 155 0.50 0.32 -20.51
N PHE A 156 -0.76 0.63 -20.83
CA PHE A 156 -1.27 0.70 -22.21
C PHE A 156 -2.04 1.97 -22.54
N GLY A 157 -2.54 2.69 -21.54
CA GLY A 157 -3.35 3.88 -21.72
C GLY A 157 -2.57 5.19 -21.64
N THR A 158 -3.34 6.27 -21.55
CA THR A 158 -2.88 7.64 -21.34
C THR A 158 -2.68 7.87 -19.84
N ILE A 159 -1.57 8.53 -19.49
CA ILE A 159 -1.27 8.99 -18.13
C ILE A 159 -1.37 10.51 -18.18
N ASP A 160 -2.44 11.07 -17.61
CA ASP A 160 -2.79 12.49 -17.73
C ASP A 160 -3.26 13.14 -16.42
N ALA A 161 -3.33 12.38 -15.32
CA ALA A 161 -3.75 12.92 -14.04
C ALA A 161 -2.82 14.09 -13.61
N PRO A 162 -3.38 15.22 -13.14
CA PRO A 162 -2.63 16.49 -13.00
C PRO A 162 -1.54 16.45 -11.93
N TYR A 163 -1.61 15.49 -11.00
CA TYR A 163 -0.60 15.27 -9.97
C TYR A 163 0.55 14.35 -10.41
N LEU A 164 0.46 13.73 -11.60
CA LEU A 164 1.49 12.86 -12.13
C LEU A 164 2.50 13.66 -12.97
N PRO A 165 3.79 13.67 -12.60
CA PRO A 165 4.79 14.41 -13.36
C PRO A 165 5.14 13.69 -14.66
N GLN A 166 5.07 14.42 -15.79
CA GLN A 166 5.31 13.87 -17.13
C GLN A 166 6.64 13.12 -17.26
N ARG A 167 7.69 13.59 -16.58
CA ARG A 167 9.02 12.93 -16.56
C ARG A 167 9.00 11.50 -16.02
N GLN A 168 7.96 11.09 -15.27
CA GLN A 168 7.84 9.77 -14.67
C GLN A 168 6.91 8.82 -15.43
N HIS A 169 6.23 9.28 -16.49
CA HIS A 169 5.29 8.44 -17.24
C HIS A 169 5.98 7.20 -17.83
N GLY A 170 7.22 7.35 -18.31
CA GLY A 170 8.02 6.22 -18.79
C GLY A 170 8.33 5.18 -17.69
N ALA A 171 8.60 5.64 -16.46
CA ALA A 171 8.86 4.76 -15.33
C ALA A 171 7.59 4.02 -14.89
N MET A 172 6.45 4.73 -14.77
CA MET A 172 5.14 4.15 -14.45
C MET A 172 4.73 3.09 -15.47
N ARG A 173 4.89 3.38 -16.77
CA ARG A 173 4.56 2.44 -17.84
C ARG A 173 5.43 1.19 -17.82
N ARG A 174 6.74 1.34 -17.60
CA ARG A 174 7.67 0.21 -17.48
C ARG A 174 7.33 -0.64 -16.26
N GLU A 175 7.14 -0.03 -15.10
CA GLU A 175 6.73 -0.73 -13.87
C GLU A 175 5.43 -1.51 -14.08
N ALA A 176 4.41 -0.88 -14.63
CA ALA A 176 3.11 -1.51 -14.84
C ALA A 176 3.21 -2.75 -15.74
N ARG A 177 3.99 -2.68 -16.82
CA ARG A 177 4.22 -3.84 -17.71
C ARG A 177 5.00 -4.96 -17.03
N VAL A 178 6.00 -4.62 -16.21
CA VAL A 178 6.75 -5.62 -15.42
C VAL A 178 5.81 -6.30 -14.43
N LEU A 179 5.00 -5.54 -13.69
CA LEU A 179 4.03 -6.10 -12.76
C LEU A 179 3.00 -7.00 -13.47
N LEU A 180 2.46 -6.59 -14.62
CA LEU A 180 1.56 -7.43 -15.42
C LEU A 180 2.23 -8.73 -15.87
N ALA A 181 3.50 -8.68 -16.29
CA ALA A 181 4.25 -9.88 -16.64
C ALA A 181 4.46 -10.81 -15.43
N LEU A 182 4.77 -10.25 -14.26
CA LEU A 182 4.90 -11.01 -13.01
C LEU A 182 3.57 -11.66 -12.59
N TYR A 183 2.46 -10.94 -12.69
CA TYR A 183 1.13 -11.51 -12.41
C TYR A 183 0.74 -12.57 -13.44
N ALA A 184 1.12 -12.44 -14.71
CA ALA A 184 0.92 -13.48 -15.70
C ALA A 184 1.71 -14.74 -15.36
N VAL A 185 2.97 -14.61 -14.93
CA VAL A 185 3.77 -15.75 -14.44
C VAL A 185 3.14 -16.40 -13.21
N LEU A 186 2.66 -15.61 -12.25
CA LEU A 186 1.96 -16.12 -11.08
C LEU A 186 0.65 -16.85 -11.45
N ALA A 187 -0.12 -16.33 -12.40
CA ALA A 187 -1.31 -16.98 -12.90
C ALA A 187 -0.99 -18.30 -13.62
N LEU A 188 0.06 -18.32 -14.46
CA LEU A 188 0.52 -19.53 -15.13
C LEU A 188 1.04 -20.59 -14.15
N SER A 189 1.61 -20.18 -13.01
CA SER A 189 2.07 -21.12 -11.98
C SER A 189 0.93 -21.98 -11.40
N LEU A 190 -0.32 -21.52 -11.49
CA LEU A 190 -1.50 -22.25 -11.01
C LEU A 190 -1.78 -23.54 -11.80
N PHE A 191 -1.26 -23.66 -13.03
CA PHE A 191 -1.32 -24.92 -13.79
C PHE A 191 -0.38 -25.99 -13.25
N VAL A 192 0.62 -25.60 -12.44
CA VAL A 192 1.63 -26.49 -11.87
C VAL A 192 1.39 -26.70 -10.37
N SER A 193 0.98 -25.65 -9.65
CA SER A 193 0.84 -25.69 -8.20
C SER A 193 -0.18 -24.65 -7.70
N PRO A 194 -1.03 -24.99 -6.71
CA PRO A 194 -1.99 -24.04 -6.15
C PRO A 194 -1.34 -23.10 -5.12
N LEU A 195 -0.02 -23.13 -4.91
CA LEU A 195 0.64 -22.33 -3.87
C LEU A 195 0.43 -20.82 -4.06
N ALA A 196 0.43 -20.31 -5.29
CA ALA A 196 0.15 -18.89 -5.53
C ALA A 196 -1.29 -18.50 -5.11
N LEU A 197 -2.24 -19.43 -5.18
CA LEU A 197 -3.61 -19.22 -4.69
C LEU A 197 -3.63 -19.18 -3.15
N TRP A 198 -3.06 -20.18 -2.49
CA TRP A 198 -3.16 -20.36 -1.04
C TRP A 198 -2.22 -19.48 -0.22
N LEU A 199 -1.05 -19.10 -0.77
CA LEU A 199 -0.07 -18.28 -0.06
C LEU A 199 -0.23 -16.78 -0.34
N TRP A 200 -0.89 -16.43 -1.46
CA TRP A 200 -1.02 -15.04 -1.88
C TRP A 200 -2.44 -14.64 -2.25
N ALA A 201 -3.02 -15.16 -3.35
CA ALA A 201 -4.23 -14.58 -3.92
C ALA A 201 -5.44 -14.64 -2.96
N LEU A 202 -5.74 -15.81 -2.40
CA LEU A 202 -6.84 -15.96 -1.44
C LEU A 202 -6.56 -15.17 -0.14
N PRO A 203 -5.41 -15.32 0.54
CA PRO A 203 -5.06 -14.49 1.71
C PRO A 203 -5.20 -12.99 1.46
N ALA A 204 -4.65 -12.46 0.36
CA ALA A 204 -4.69 -11.04 0.06
C ALA A 204 -6.13 -10.52 -0.08
N LEU A 205 -7.01 -11.30 -0.73
CA LEU A 205 -8.43 -10.97 -0.86
C LEU A 205 -9.14 -10.92 0.51
N ILE A 206 -8.99 -11.95 1.33
CA ILE A 206 -9.66 -12.02 2.64
C ILE A 206 -9.06 -11.08 3.69
N GLY A 207 -7.82 -10.61 3.48
CA GLY A 207 -7.13 -9.68 4.37
C GLY A 207 -7.63 -8.24 4.24
N GLN A 208 -8.20 -7.85 3.08
CA GLN A 208 -8.60 -6.46 2.82
C GLN A 208 -9.52 -5.85 3.88
N PRO A 209 -10.56 -6.52 4.41
CA PRO A 209 -11.40 -5.96 5.46
C PRO A 209 -10.61 -5.37 6.63
N ALA A 210 -9.51 -6.01 7.04
CA ALA A 210 -8.67 -5.51 8.13
C ALA A 210 -7.96 -4.18 7.76
N LEU A 211 -7.37 -4.11 6.56
CA LEU A 211 -6.73 -2.88 6.08
C LEU A 211 -7.75 -1.76 5.83
N ARG A 212 -8.93 -2.09 5.31
CA ARG A 212 -10.00 -1.11 5.05
C ARG A 212 -10.54 -0.52 6.35
N LEU A 213 -10.75 -1.33 7.39
CA LEU A 213 -11.11 -0.83 8.72
C LEU A 213 -10.03 0.09 9.30
N TYR A 214 -8.76 -0.28 9.14
CA TYR A 214 -7.63 0.55 9.57
C TYR A 214 -7.62 1.91 8.86
N LEU A 215 -7.74 1.94 7.53
CA LEU A 215 -7.70 3.17 6.74
C LEU A 215 -8.93 4.07 6.97
N LEU A 216 -10.12 3.48 7.17
CA LEU A 216 -11.30 4.26 7.47
C LEU A 216 -11.16 5.02 8.80
N ALA A 217 -10.40 4.48 9.75
CA ALA A 217 -10.11 5.14 11.02
C ALA A 217 -9.13 6.32 10.87
N GLU A 218 -8.30 6.37 9.82
CA GLU A 218 -7.26 7.39 9.61
C GLU A 218 -7.85 8.79 9.37
N HIS A 219 -9.03 8.87 8.74
CA HIS A 219 -9.69 10.14 8.39
C HIS A 219 -11.21 10.20 8.66
N GLY A 220 -11.79 9.19 9.32
CA GLY A 220 -13.25 9.03 9.46
C GLY A 220 -13.99 10.21 10.09
N HIS A 221 -13.34 11.00 10.96
CA HIS A 221 -13.93 12.14 11.67
C HIS A 221 -13.38 13.50 11.26
N CYS A 222 -12.52 13.57 10.23
CA CYS A 222 -12.02 14.84 9.76
C CYS A 222 -13.06 15.61 8.94
N PRO A 223 -13.22 16.93 9.15
CA PRO A 223 -14.07 17.76 8.31
C PRO A 223 -13.57 17.76 6.85
N PRO A 224 -14.46 17.97 5.86
CA PRO A 224 -14.09 18.01 4.43
C PRO A 224 -13.41 19.35 4.09
N ASN A 225 -12.32 19.66 4.77
CA ASN A 225 -11.47 20.81 4.53
C ASN A 225 -10.02 20.47 4.91
N ARG A 226 -9.10 21.35 4.53
CA ARG A 226 -7.66 21.22 4.78
C ARG A 226 -7.23 21.29 6.25
N ASN A 227 -8.17 21.39 7.19
CA ASN A 227 -7.87 21.49 8.63
C ASN A 227 -7.96 20.13 9.35
N CYS A 228 -8.01 19.04 8.57
CA CYS A 228 -7.41 17.77 8.97
C CYS A 228 -5.89 17.91 8.77
#